data_AF-A0A7Y1VG64-F1
#
_entry.id   AF-A0A7Y1VG64-F1
#
_cell.length_a   1.000
_cell.length_b   1.000
_cell.length_c   1.000
_cell.angle_alpha   90.00
_cell.angle_beta   90.00
_cell.angle_gamma   90.00
#
_symmetry.space_group_name_H-M   'P 1'
#
loop_
_entity.id
_entity.type
_entity.pdbx_description
1 polymer ?
#
loop_
_entity_poly.entity_id
_entity_poly.type
_entity_poly.pdbx_seq_one_letter_code
_entity_poly.pdbx_strand_id
1 'polypeptide(L)'
;MAAGSAAFGAGIALADSTERPSFVNANTGEWLVSVDGGGHSSLYYGSPGDQPLVGDWDCDGVGSPGAYRSSDGYVYLRNAVDTGPGTVRFFLGMPGDIALAGDFNGDGCDTVSIYRRAEGRVYVADSLGADDGFFVADYDYFFGAPGDTPFVGDFDGDGRDTVGLHRESTGFVYFTNDVNPDGFAQTENSFFYG
;
A
#
# COMPACT_ATOMS: atom_id res chain seq x y z
N MET A 1 28.61 -19.52 -34.96
CA MET A 1 28.97 -19.31 -33.54
C MET A 1 29.67 -17.97 -33.42
N ALA A 2 29.61 -17.38 -32.22
CA ALA A 2 30.05 -16.03 -31.83
C ALA A 2 29.01 -14.91 -32.06
N ALA A 3 28.12 -14.75 -31.08
CA ALA A 3 27.48 -13.47 -30.78
C ALA A 3 28.50 -12.60 -30.04
N GLY A 4 28.75 -11.40 -30.56
CA GLY A 4 29.55 -10.37 -29.92
C GLY A 4 28.67 -9.51 -29.01
N SER A 5 29.04 -9.46 -27.74
CA SER A 5 28.47 -8.59 -26.71
C SER A 5 28.67 -7.11 -27.08
N ALA A 6 27.62 -6.31 -26.94
CA ALA A 6 27.71 -4.86 -26.84
C ALA A 6 27.24 -4.45 -25.44
N ALA A 7 28.20 -3.99 -24.65
CA ALA A 7 27.98 -3.38 -23.36
C ALA A 7 27.28 -2.02 -23.51
N PHE A 8 26.36 -1.72 -22.60
CA PHE A 8 26.06 -0.35 -22.21
C PHE A 8 26.53 -0.18 -20.77
N GLY A 9 27.44 0.76 -20.56
CA GLY A 9 27.95 1.16 -19.27
C GLY A 9 27.68 2.64 -19.01
N ALA A 10 27.46 2.92 -17.72
CA ALA A 10 27.54 4.18 -16.99
C ALA A 10 26.34 5.14 -17.08
N GLY A 11 25.69 5.34 -15.93
CA GLY A 11 25.43 6.71 -15.48
C GLY A 11 24.16 7.03 -14.69
N ILE A 12 23.65 6.19 -13.79
CA ILE A 12 22.90 6.68 -12.61
C ILE A 12 23.36 5.87 -11.40
N ALA A 13 24.05 6.55 -10.49
CA ALA A 13 24.35 6.13 -9.13
C ALA A 13 23.91 7.35 -8.29
N LEU A 14 23.19 7.29 -7.17
CA LEU A 14 22.96 6.24 -6.18
C LEU A 14 21.62 6.55 -5.48
N ALA A 15 20.79 5.54 -5.31
CA ALA A 15 20.20 5.12 -4.05
C ALA A 15 20.03 3.62 -4.28
N ASP A 16 20.39 2.73 -3.37
CA ASP A 16 19.60 2.49 -2.18
C ASP A 16 20.00 1.07 -1.72
N SER A 17 20.02 0.77 -0.43
CA SER A 17 20.03 -0.64 -0.01
C SER A 17 18.71 -1.26 -0.47
N THR A 18 18.74 -2.00 -1.57
CA THR A 18 17.54 -2.41 -2.35
C THR A 18 16.65 -3.45 -1.66
N GLU A 19 16.72 -3.57 -0.34
CA GLU A 19 15.88 -4.44 0.45
C GLU A 19 14.45 -3.91 0.42
N ARG A 20 13.61 -4.51 -0.45
CA ARG A 20 12.20 -4.10 -0.61
C ARG A 20 11.27 -5.23 -0.19
N PRO A 21 10.30 -4.99 0.72
CA PRO A 21 9.23 -5.94 0.99
C PRO A 21 8.52 -6.32 -0.32
N SER A 22 8.23 -7.61 -0.49
CA SER A 22 7.68 -8.13 -1.76
C SER A 22 6.45 -8.99 -1.55
N PHE A 23 6.55 -10.02 -0.72
CA PHE A 23 5.44 -10.91 -0.39
C PHE A 23 5.35 -11.09 1.12
N VAL A 24 4.13 -11.30 1.61
CA VAL A 24 3.87 -11.50 3.03
C VAL A 24 2.92 -12.66 3.23
N ASN A 25 3.29 -13.58 4.12
CA ASN A 25 2.41 -14.62 4.61
C ASN A 25 1.68 -14.13 5.86
N ALA A 26 0.49 -13.56 5.65
CA ALA A 26 -0.34 -12.98 6.72
C ALA A 26 -0.73 -13.96 7.85
N ASN A 27 -0.64 -15.28 7.63
CA ASN A 27 -0.89 -16.28 8.67
C ASN A 27 0.29 -16.44 9.65
N THR A 28 1.48 -16.02 9.23
CA THR A 28 2.73 -16.23 9.97
C THR A 28 3.46 -14.92 10.30
N GLY A 29 3.13 -13.83 9.60
CA GLY A 29 3.87 -12.58 9.67
C GLY A 29 5.25 -12.65 9.01
N GLU A 30 5.52 -13.68 8.18
CA GLU A 30 6.77 -13.78 7.42
C GLU A 30 6.70 -12.91 6.16
N TRP A 31 7.68 -12.03 6.02
CA TRP A 31 7.87 -11.14 4.88
C TRP A 31 9.06 -11.62 4.06
N LEU A 32 8.88 -11.72 2.75
CA LEU A 32 9.98 -11.85 1.80
C LEU A 32 10.47 -10.47 1.39
N VAL A 33 11.77 -10.26 1.51
CA VAL A 33 12.44 -9.01 1.16
C VAL A 33 13.33 -9.31 -0.04
N SER A 34 13.12 -8.59 -1.14
CA SER A 34 13.96 -8.73 -2.33
C SER A 34 15.34 -8.16 -2.03
N VAL A 35 16.41 -8.88 -2.39
CA VAL A 35 17.78 -8.39 -2.25
C VAL A 35 18.46 -8.30 -3.61
N ASP A 36 19.45 -7.42 -3.72
CA ASP A 36 20.27 -7.27 -4.93
C ASP A 36 20.80 -8.62 -5.44
N GLY A 37 20.74 -8.81 -6.76
CA GLY A 37 21.17 -10.04 -7.41
C GLY A 37 20.08 -11.12 -7.54
N GLY A 38 18.82 -10.79 -7.21
CA GLY A 38 17.65 -11.63 -7.50
C GLY A 38 17.35 -12.70 -6.45
N GLY A 39 17.82 -12.50 -5.22
CA GLY A 39 17.50 -13.35 -4.07
C GLY A 39 16.40 -12.76 -3.19
N HIS A 40 16.00 -13.52 -2.16
CA HIS A 40 15.13 -13.03 -1.10
C HIS A 40 15.72 -13.36 0.27
N SER A 41 15.66 -12.39 1.19
CA SER A 41 15.76 -12.64 2.63
C SER A 41 14.36 -12.70 3.25
N SER A 42 14.25 -13.09 4.51
CA SER A 42 12.98 -13.01 5.24
C SER A 42 13.12 -12.30 6.57
N LEU A 43 12.04 -11.60 6.96
CA LEU A 43 11.87 -10.99 8.27
C LEU A 43 10.49 -11.32 8.82
N TYR A 44 10.31 -11.16 10.13
CA TYR A 44 9.00 -11.29 10.76
C TYR A 44 8.53 -9.93 11.26
N TYR A 45 7.32 -9.54 10.85
CA TYR A 45 6.67 -8.32 11.32
C TYR A 45 5.15 -8.49 11.35
N GLY A 46 4.53 -7.96 12.40
CA GLY A 46 3.11 -8.16 12.69
C GLY A 46 2.82 -9.46 13.44
N SER A 47 1.53 -9.70 13.69
CA SER A 47 0.97 -10.90 14.29
C SER A 47 0.11 -11.66 13.28
N PRO A 48 -0.09 -12.97 13.45
CA PRO A 48 -1.04 -13.73 12.64
C PRO A 48 -2.42 -13.07 12.60
N GLY A 49 -2.93 -12.82 11.39
CA GLY A 49 -4.22 -12.17 11.17
C GLY A 49 -4.18 -10.65 11.09
N ASP A 50 -3.02 -10.02 11.30
CA ASP A 50 -2.82 -8.61 10.94
C ASP A 50 -2.92 -8.48 9.40
N GLN A 51 -3.56 -7.40 8.94
CA GLN A 51 -3.50 -7.01 7.54
C GLN A 51 -2.11 -6.38 7.28
N PRO A 52 -1.28 -6.97 6.41
CA PRO A 52 0.02 -6.40 6.12
C PRO A 52 -0.08 -5.16 5.22
N LEU A 53 0.81 -4.19 5.47
CA LEU A 53 0.94 -2.94 4.72
C LEU A 53 2.41 -2.74 4.32
N VAL A 54 2.65 -2.10 3.19
CA VAL A 54 3.99 -1.68 2.75
C VAL A 54 3.89 -0.23 2.32
N GLY A 55 4.87 0.56 2.72
CA GLY A 55 4.99 1.94 2.27
C GLY A 55 6.26 2.62 2.78
N ASP A 56 6.68 3.68 2.10
CA ASP A 56 7.70 4.63 2.51
C ASP A 56 7.12 5.61 3.54
N TRP A 57 7.06 5.17 4.79
CA TRP A 57 6.40 5.90 5.88
C TRP A 57 7.17 7.14 6.33
N ASP A 58 8.47 7.23 6.04
CA ASP A 58 9.35 8.33 6.45
C ASP A 58 10.05 9.06 5.31
N CYS A 59 9.57 8.85 4.08
CA CYS A 59 9.94 9.59 2.88
C CYS A 59 11.41 9.44 2.51
N ASP A 60 12.01 8.28 2.78
CA ASP A 60 13.42 8.00 2.51
C ASP A 60 13.66 7.33 1.14
N GLY A 61 12.58 7.01 0.42
CA GLY A 61 12.54 6.30 -0.85
C GLY A 61 12.41 4.78 -0.73
N VAL A 62 12.28 4.24 0.50
CA VAL A 62 12.29 2.80 0.79
C VAL A 62 10.99 2.36 1.45
N GLY A 63 10.21 1.57 0.71
CA GLY A 63 9.05 0.90 1.27
C GLY A 63 9.43 -0.05 2.40
N SER A 64 8.74 0.04 3.53
CA SER A 64 9.04 -0.72 4.75
C SER A 64 7.77 -1.34 5.37
N PRO A 65 7.90 -2.36 6.25
CA PRO A 65 6.76 -3.11 6.74
C PRO A 65 5.81 -2.31 7.63
N GLY A 66 4.51 -2.58 7.48
CA GLY A 66 3.44 -2.11 8.34
C GLY A 66 2.39 -3.20 8.57
N ALA A 67 1.54 -3.01 9.57
CA ALA A 67 0.47 -3.92 9.93
C ALA A 67 -0.74 -3.16 10.47
N TYR A 68 -1.92 -3.41 9.92
CA TYR A 68 -3.19 -3.03 10.53
C TYR A 68 -3.76 -4.22 11.32
N ARG A 69 -3.95 -4.01 12.62
CA ARG A 69 -4.52 -5.01 13.52
C ARG A 69 -5.99 -4.70 13.79
N SER A 70 -6.87 -5.45 13.13
CA SER A 70 -8.32 -5.29 13.30
C SER A 70 -8.82 -5.57 14.73
N SER A 71 -8.09 -6.38 15.52
CA SER A 71 -8.50 -6.74 16.88
C SER A 71 -8.39 -5.60 17.89
N ASP A 72 -7.53 -4.60 17.64
CA ASP A 72 -7.40 -3.40 18.48
C ASP A 72 -7.61 -2.08 17.71
N GLY A 73 -7.69 -2.13 16.38
CA GLY A 73 -7.95 -0.99 15.52
C GLY A 73 -6.72 -0.13 15.21
N TYR A 74 -5.51 -0.58 15.61
CA TYR A 74 -4.28 0.18 15.42
C TYR A 74 -3.54 -0.24 14.15
N VAL A 75 -2.87 0.76 13.56
CA VAL A 75 -1.80 0.58 12.60
C VAL A 75 -0.47 0.62 13.34
N TYR A 76 0.44 -0.27 12.96
CA TYR A 76 1.82 -0.32 13.42
C TYR A 76 2.72 -0.26 12.18
N LEU A 77 3.49 0.81 12.06
CA LEU A 77 4.43 1.01 10.94
C LEU A 77 5.86 0.87 11.45
N ARG A 78 6.75 0.40 10.59
CA ARG A 78 8.17 0.28 10.88
C ARG A 78 8.97 0.94 9.76
N ASN A 79 9.70 2.00 10.09
CA ASN A 79 10.55 2.75 9.16
C ASN A 79 11.90 2.07 8.92
N ALA A 80 11.90 0.74 8.79
CA ALA A 80 13.09 -0.06 8.60
C ALA A 80 12.71 -1.45 8.08
N VAL A 81 13.53 -1.98 7.17
CA VAL A 81 13.33 -3.31 6.57
C VAL A 81 14.04 -4.39 7.39
N ASP A 82 13.61 -4.54 8.64
CA ASP A 82 14.15 -5.52 9.59
C ASP A 82 13.09 -5.99 10.60
N THR A 83 13.47 -6.88 11.51
CA THR A 83 12.57 -7.35 12.58
C THR A 83 12.58 -6.35 13.75
N GLY A 84 11.44 -6.19 14.43
CA GLY A 84 11.32 -5.39 15.65
C GLY A 84 9.93 -4.79 15.83
N PRO A 85 9.71 -3.98 16.88
CA PRO A 85 8.43 -3.30 17.09
C PRO A 85 8.18 -2.21 16.03
N GLY A 86 6.92 -1.79 15.88
CA GLY A 86 6.62 -0.58 15.11
C GLY A 86 7.26 0.66 15.73
N THR A 87 7.68 1.58 14.86
CA THR A 87 8.25 2.90 15.20
C THR A 87 7.18 3.98 15.23
N VAL A 88 6.07 3.78 14.52
CA VAL A 88 4.90 4.65 14.51
C VAL A 88 3.66 3.82 14.75
N ARG A 89 2.73 4.31 15.58
CA ARG A 89 1.39 3.71 15.69
C ARG A 89 0.30 4.75 15.87
N PHE A 90 -0.87 4.48 15.33
CA PHE A 90 -2.05 5.31 15.50
C PHE A 90 -3.32 4.48 15.33
N PHE A 91 -4.43 4.98 15.88
CA PHE A 91 -5.73 4.35 15.74
C PHE A 91 -6.32 4.67 14.35
N LEU A 92 -6.62 3.64 13.55
CA LEU A 92 -7.06 3.82 12.17
C LEU A 92 -8.58 4.02 12.08
N GLY A 93 -9.38 3.11 12.64
CA GLY A 93 -10.81 3.16 12.36
C GLY A 93 -11.65 2.08 13.02
N MET A 94 -12.85 1.90 12.47
CA MET A 94 -13.84 0.97 13.00
C MET A 94 -13.49 -0.48 12.63
N PRO A 95 -13.90 -1.47 13.44
CA PRO A 95 -13.80 -2.86 13.05
C PRO A 95 -14.46 -3.11 11.68
N GLY A 96 -13.72 -3.74 10.77
CA GLY A 96 -14.19 -4.05 9.40
C GLY A 96 -13.79 -3.03 8.33
N ASP A 97 -13.16 -1.92 8.71
CA ASP A 97 -12.44 -1.06 7.78
C ASP A 97 -11.22 -1.81 7.22
N ILE A 98 -10.88 -1.53 5.95
CA ILE A 98 -9.69 -2.10 5.28
C ILE A 98 -8.66 -0.99 5.16
N ALA A 99 -7.44 -1.24 5.64
CA ALA A 99 -6.35 -0.29 5.51
C ALA A 99 -5.81 -0.28 4.08
N LEU A 100 -5.50 0.91 3.57
CA LEU A 100 -4.91 1.15 2.26
C LEU A 100 -3.58 1.87 2.46
N ALA A 101 -2.53 1.50 1.74
CA ALA A 101 -1.24 2.17 1.77
C ALA A 101 -0.89 2.68 0.38
N GLY A 102 -0.40 3.91 0.29
CA GLY A 102 0.03 4.53 -0.97
C GLY A 102 0.35 6.02 -0.83
N ASP A 103 1.00 6.58 -1.84
CA ASP A 103 1.29 8.00 -2.01
C ASP A 103 0.09 8.71 -2.64
N PHE A 104 -0.91 9.00 -1.82
CA PHE A 104 -2.15 9.59 -2.31
C PHE A 104 -2.04 11.08 -2.62
N ASN A 105 -0.91 11.77 -2.44
CA ASN A 105 -0.77 13.20 -2.73
C ASN A 105 0.36 13.51 -3.74
N GLY A 106 1.17 12.50 -4.10
CA GLY A 106 2.28 12.59 -5.03
C GLY A 106 3.54 13.24 -4.45
N ASP A 107 3.73 13.22 -3.12
CA ASP A 107 4.89 13.82 -2.46
C ASP A 107 6.07 12.85 -2.27
N GLY A 108 5.88 11.58 -2.64
CA GLY A 108 6.84 10.50 -2.51
C GLY A 108 6.77 9.75 -1.18
N CYS A 109 5.86 10.10 -0.27
CA CYS A 109 5.67 9.43 1.01
C CYS A 109 4.36 8.62 1.01
N ASP A 110 4.42 7.38 1.48
CA ASP A 110 3.21 6.59 1.62
C ASP A 110 2.47 6.92 2.93
N THR A 111 1.14 6.98 2.85
CA THR A 111 0.27 7.16 4.02
C THR A 111 -0.67 5.97 4.20
N VAL A 112 -1.50 6.00 5.25
CA VAL A 112 -2.52 4.96 5.49
C VAL A 112 -3.92 5.54 5.43
N SER A 113 -4.69 5.05 4.46
CA SER A 113 -6.07 5.42 4.16
C SER A 113 -7.03 4.26 4.46
N ILE A 114 -8.34 4.48 4.36
CA ILE A 114 -9.36 3.49 4.69
C ILE A 114 -10.29 3.25 3.51
N TYR A 115 -10.57 1.98 3.22
CA TYR A 115 -11.77 1.59 2.49
C TYR A 115 -12.82 1.00 3.43
N ARG A 116 -13.96 1.68 3.53
CA ARG A 116 -15.11 1.20 4.29
C ARG A 116 -16.04 0.41 3.39
N ARG A 117 -15.82 -0.90 3.38
CA ARG A 117 -16.55 -1.86 2.53
C ARG A 117 -18.06 -1.82 2.72
N ALA A 118 -18.56 -1.53 3.93
CA ALA A 118 -20.00 -1.44 4.18
C ALA A 118 -20.67 -0.26 3.45
N GLU A 119 -19.91 0.78 3.13
CA GLU A 119 -20.38 2.01 2.50
C GLU A 119 -19.97 2.12 1.02
N GLY A 120 -18.97 1.36 0.58
CA GLY A 120 -18.34 1.55 -0.73
C GLY A 120 -17.65 2.91 -0.79
N ARG A 121 -16.95 3.28 0.30
CA ARG A 121 -16.39 4.62 0.49
C ARG A 121 -14.92 4.55 0.85
N VAL A 122 -14.13 5.40 0.20
CA VAL A 122 -12.70 5.60 0.48
C VAL A 122 -12.55 6.87 1.31
N TYR A 123 -11.76 6.79 2.37
CA TYR A 123 -11.32 7.93 3.17
C TYR A 123 -9.81 8.03 3.01
N VAL A 124 -9.33 9.15 2.47
CA VAL A 124 -7.92 9.36 2.16
C VAL A 124 -7.29 10.30 3.17
N ALA A 125 -6.10 9.96 3.64
CA ALA A 125 -5.24 10.84 4.41
C ALA A 125 -3.96 11.11 3.62
N ASP A 126 -3.59 12.38 3.49
CA ASP A 126 -2.35 12.83 2.84
C ASP A 126 -1.21 12.98 3.87
N SER A 127 -1.44 12.52 5.11
CA SER A 127 -0.44 12.43 6.16
C SER A 127 -0.70 11.24 7.08
N LEU A 128 0.36 10.68 7.67
CA LEU A 128 0.22 9.66 8.70
C LEU A 128 -0.48 10.24 9.94
N GLY A 129 -1.24 9.39 10.63
CA GLY A 129 -1.73 9.73 11.96
C GLY A 129 -0.56 10.05 12.88
N ALA A 130 -0.73 11.06 13.73
CA ALA A 130 0.28 11.38 14.75
C ALA A 130 0.59 10.14 15.60
N ASP A 131 1.83 9.97 16.04
CA ASP A 131 2.20 8.85 16.91
C ASP A 131 1.37 8.88 18.20
N ASP A 132 0.76 7.73 18.55
CA ASP A 132 -0.28 7.58 19.58
C ASP A 132 -1.57 8.41 19.36
N GLY A 133 -1.78 8.89 18.14
CA GLY A 133 -2.93 9.68 17.70
C GLY A 133 -4.01 8.88 16.96
N PHE A 134 -4.76 9.60 16.14
CA PHE A 134 -5.89 9.09 15.36
C PHE A 134 -5.69 9.39 13.88
N PHE A 135 -6.20 8.49 13.04
CA PHE A 135 -6.43 8.75 11.63
C PHE A 135 -7.37 9.95 11.43
N VAL A 136 -7.02 10.80 10.49
CA VAL A 136 -7.82 11.94 10.05
C VAL A 136 -7.80 11.94 8.52
N ALA A 137 -8.97 11.82 7.91
CA ALA A 137 -9.10 11.89 6.47
C ALA A 137 -9.08 13.36 6.01
N ASP A 138 -8.29 13.67 4.99
CA ASP A 138 -8.28 14.96 4.31
C ASP A 138 -9.45 15.08 3.34
N TYR A 139 -9.83 13.97 2.69
CA TYR A 139 -10.98 13.88 1.81
C TYR A 139 -11.54 12.45 1.73
N ASP A 140 -12.68 12.31 1.09
CA ASP A 140 -13.33 11.03 0.89
C ASP A 140 -14.12 11.01 -0.43
N TYR A 141 -14.48 9.83 -0.90
CA TYR A 141 -15.34 9.64 -2.06
C TYR A 141 -15.96 8.25 -2.07
N PHE A 142 -17.10 8.11 -2.75
CA PHE A 142 -17.68 6.79 -3.03
C PHE A 142 -16.95 6.13 -4.20
N PHE A 143 -16.61 4.86 -4.04
CA PHE A 143 -16.04 4.03 -5.10
C PHE A 143 -16.46 2.57 -4.91
N GLY A 144 -17.04 2.01 -5.98
CA GLY A 144 -17.49 0.62 -6.02
C GLY A 144 -18.79 0.33 -5.29
N ALA A 145 -18.99 -0.95 -4.99
CA ALA A 145 -20.17 -1.46 -4.29
C ALA A 145 -19.77 -2.18 -2.99
N PRO A 146 -20.70 -2.29 -2.04
CA PRO A 146 -20.47 -3.09 -0.85
C PRO A 146 -20.12 -4.53 -1.23
N GLY A 147 -18.93 -4.97 -0.83
CA GLY A 147 -18.44 -6.30 -1.19
C GLY A 147 -17.14 -6.30 -1.98
N ASP A 148 -16.80 -5.19 -2.63
CA ASP A 148 -15.59 -5.12 -3.43
C ASP A 148 -14.33 -5.12 -2.54
N THR A 149 -13.23 -5.67 -3.07
CA THR A 149 -11.94 -5.77 -2.36
C THR A 149 -10.98 -4.73 -2.95
N PRO A 150 -10.42 -3.81 -2.14
CA PRO A 150 -9.58 -2.74 -2.65
C PRO A 150 -8.13 -3.15 -2.87
N PHE A 151 -7.47 -2.40 -3.75
CA PHE A 151 -6.03 -2.36 -3.94
C PHE A 151 -5.62 -0.93 -4.30
N VAL A 152 -4.32 -0.62 -4.21
CA VAL A 152 -3.78 0.72 -4.42
C VAL A 152 -2.65 0.67 -5.45
N GLY A 153 -2.52 1.73 -6.23
CA GLY A 153 -1.35 1.97 -7.07
C GLY A 153 -1.52 3.16 -8.00
N ASP A 154 -0.40 3.60 -8.55
CA ASP A 154 -0.31 4.54 -9.66
C ASP A 154 -0.63 3.83 -10.99
N PHE A 155 -1.89 3.96 -11.44
CA PHE A 155 -2.38 3.23 -12.61
C PHE A 155 -2.17 3.98 -13.94
N ASP A 156 -1.86 5.28 -13.91
CA ASP A 156 -1.64 6.10 -15.10
C ASP A 156 -0.22 6.69 -15.23
N GLY A 157 0.61 6.51 -14.20
CA GLY A 157 2.03 6.88 -14.18
C GLY A 157 2.27 8.35 -13.83
N ASP A 158 1.33 9.02 -13.14
CA ASP A 158 1.46 10.42 -12.76
C ASP A 158 2.22 10.64 -11.44
N GLY A 159 2.57 9.55 -10.75
CA GLY A 159 3.26 9.55 -9.46
C GLY A 159 2.32 9.59 -8.26
N ARG A 160 1.01 9.53 -8.45
CA ARG A 160 0.00 9.51 -7.39
C ARG A 160 -0.68 8.15 -7.34
N ASP A 161 -0.71 7.55 -6.16
CA ASP A 161 -1.46 6.33 -5.95
C ASP A 161 -2.97 6.60 -5.86
N THR A 162 -3.74 5.69 -6.45
CA THR A 162 -5.19 5.74 -6.45
C THR A 162 -5.78 4.36 -6.12
N VAL A 163 -7.11 4.31 -5.89
CA VAL A 163 -7.78 3.08 -5.46
C VAL A 163 -8.31 2.30 -6.65
N GLY A 164 -8.01 1.00 -6.67
CA GLY A 164 -8.66 -0.01 -7.48
C GLY A 164 -9.54 -0.94 -6.64
N LEU A 165 -10.50 -1.60 -7.28
CA LEU A 165 -11.45 -2.52 -6.67
C LEU A 165 -11.59 -3.79 -7.51
N HIS A 166 -11.53 -4.93 -6.85
CA HIS A 166 -11.87 -6.23 -7.43
C HIS A 166 -13.23 -6.70 -6.92
N ARG A 167 -14.14 -7.01 -7.85
CA ARG A 167 -15.46 -7.56 -7.57
C ARG A 167 -15.47 -9.06 -7.82
N GLU A 168 -15.26 -9.83 -6.75
CA GLU A 168 -15.23 -11.30 -6.78
C GLU A 168 -16.45 -11.93 -7.46
N SER A 169 -17.66 -11.38 -7.24
CA SER A 169 -18.90 -11.93 -7.81
C SER A 169 -18.95 -11.90 -9.33
N THR A 170 -18.10 -11.09 -9.97
CA THR A 170 -18.07 -10.87 -11.42
C THR A 170 -16.70 -11.05 -12.06
N GLY A 171 -15.61 -11.09 -11.25
CA GLY A 171 -14.23 -11.07 -11.73
C GLY A 171 -13.79 -9.74 -12.33
N PHE A 172 -14.60 -8.69 -12.24
CA PHE A 172 -14.23 -7.37 -12.77
C PHE A 172 -13.29 -6.63 -11.81
N VAL A 173 -12.31 -5.98 -12.42
CA VAL A 173 -11.45 -5.00 -11.77
C VAL A 173 -11.83 -3.61 -12.26
N TYR A 174 -11.91 -2.65 -11.35
CA TYR A 174 -12.21 -1.24 -11.58
C TYR A 174 -11.09 -0.41 -10.96
N PHE A 175 -10.68 0.68 -11.60
CA PHE A 175 -9.79 1.67 -10.99
C PHE A 175 -10.16 3.08 -11.44
N THR A 176 -9.71 4.07 -10.67
CA THR A 176 -9.92 5.51 -10.91
C THR A 176 -8.56 6.17 -10.89
N ASN A 177 -8.28 7.10 -11.80
CA ASN A 177 -7.12 7.98 -11.68
C ASN A 177 -7.55 9.35 -11.11
N ASP A 178 -8.83 9.69 -11.30
CA ASP A 178 -9.46 10.86 -10.68
C ASP A 178 -9.94 10.59 -9.25
N VAL A 179 -9.32 11.23 -8.27
CA VAL A 179 -9.88 11.37 -6.91
C VAL A 179 -10.78 12.60 -6.85
N ASN A 180 -12.02 12.46 -7.31
CA ASN A 180 -13.01 13.54 -7.24
C ASN A 180 -13.57 13.67 -5.80
N PRO A 181 -13.23 14.73 -5.05
CA PRO A 181 -13.66 14.87 -3.65
C PRO A 181 -15.16 15.13 -3.49
N ASP A 182 -15.88 15.41 -4.60
CA ASP A 182 -17.27 15.87 -4.58
C ASP A 182 -18.32 14.74 -4.78
N GLY A 183 -17.92 13.47 -4.66
CA GLY A 183 -18.87 12.40 -4.34
C GLY A 183 -18.60 11.03 -4.93
N PHE A 184 -18.33 10.92 -6.23
CA PHE A 184 -18.14 9.62 -6.89
C PHE A 184 -16.86 9.62 -7.73
N ALA A 185 -15.97 8.68 -7.45
CA ALA A 185 -14.88 8.35 -8.36
C ALA A 185 -15.47 7.76 -9.65
N GLN A 186 -15.02 8.25 -10.80
CA GLN A 186 -15.42 7.71 -12.09
C GLN A 186 -14.60 6.44 -12.36
N THR A 187 -15.27 5.35 -12.70
CA THR A 187 -14.55 4.18 -13.22
C THR A 187 -13.97 4.56 -14.59
N GLU A 188 -12.65 4.64 -14.68
CA GLU A 188 -11.98 5.00 -15.94
C GLU A 188 -11.72 3.78 -16.82
N ASN A 189 -11.41 2.65 -16.21
CA ASN A 189 -11.20 1.39 -16.92
C ASN A 189 -11.77 0.21 -16.13
N SER A 190 -12.28 -0.78 -16.87
CA SER A 190 -12.65 -2.08 -16.31
C SER A 190 -12.10 -3.20 -17.19
N PHE A 191 -11.51 -4.21 -16.56
CA PHE A 191 -11.05 -5.42 -17.23
C PHE A 191 -11.47 -6.65 -16.44
N PHE A 192 -11.55 -7.78 -17.13
CA PHE A 192 -11.89 -9.07 -16.54
C PHE A 192 -10.62 -9.75 -16.03
N TYR A 193 -10.63 -10.21 -14.80
CA TYR A 193 -9.60 -11.04 -14.20
C TYR A 193 -10.24 -12.34 -13.72
N GLY A 194 -9.97 -13.44 -14.43
CA GLY A 194 -10.54 -14.76 -14.17
C GLY A 194 -10.21 -15.79 -15.24
#